data_AF-A0A7J9YKB8-F1
#
_entry.id   AF-A0A7J9YKB8-F1
#
_cell.length_a   1.000
_cell.length_b   1.000
_cell.length_c   1.000
_cell.angle_alpha   90.00
_cell.angle_beta   90.00
_cell.angle_gamma   90.00
#
_symmetry.space_group_name_H-M   'P 1'
#
loop_
_entity.id
_entity.type
_entity.pdbx_description
1 polymer ?
#
loop_
_entity_poly.entity_id
_entity_poly.type
_entity_poly.pdbx_seq_one_letter_code
_entity_poly.pdbx_strand_id
1 'polypeptide(L)' 'ARGIEFPDGDLAGKVCAAAFERGLLMETSGPDGEVVKLLPALTVTDAEIDQGLGIIRESVAAVLR' A
#
# COMPACT_ATOMS: atom_id res chain seq x y z
N ALA A 1 -13.47 -4.69 3.35
CA ALA A 1 -12.03 -5.02 3.33
C ALA A 1 -11.32 -4.22 4.41
N ARG A 2 -10.16 -4.65 4.91
CA ARG A 2 -9.30 -3.81 5.77
C ARG A 2 -8.20 -3.23 4.90
N GLY A 3 -7.87 -1.95 5.10
CA GLY A 3 -6.92 -1.24 4.26
C GLY A 3 -6.63 0.16 4.81
N ILE A 4 -5.87 0.92 4.02
CA ILE A 4 -5.53 2.32 4.29
C ILE A 4 -6.33 3.18 3.31
N GLU A 5 -7.18 4.06 3.82
CA GLU A 5 -8.00 4.98 3.03
C GLU A 5 -7.21 6.26 2.70
N PHE A 6 -7.32 6.71 1.45
CA PHE A 6 -6.79 7.96 0.93
C PHE A 6 -7.96 8.88 0.51
N PRO A 7 -7.73 10.20 0.33
CA PRO A 7 -8.78 11.13 -0.08
C PRO A 7 -9.43 10.80 -1.44
N ASP A 8 -8.68 10.17 -2.34
CA ASP A 8 -9.15 9.75 -3.67
C ASP A 8 -8.34 8.57 -4.22
N GLY A 9 -8.86 7.95 -5.28
CA GLY A 9 -8.23 6.81 -5.96
C GLY A 9 -6.94 7.18 -6.70
N ASP A 10 -6.76 8.43 -7.11
CA ASP A 10 -5.54 8.88 -7.78
C ASP A 10 -4.35 8.85 -6.81
N LEU A 11 -4.55 9.31 -5.57
CA LEU A 11 -3.54 9.29 -4.53
C LEU A 11 -3.22 7.86 -4.09
N ALA A 12 -4.26 7.03 -3.89
CA ALA A 12 -4.10 5.61 -3.59
C ALA A 12 -3.30 4.89 -4.71
N GLY A 13 -3.62 5.16 -5.97
CA GLY A 13 -2.93 4.62 -7.14
C GLY A 13 -1.46 5.03 -7.21
N LYS A 14 -1.14 6.30 -6.94
CA LYS A 14 0.26 6.79 -6.86
C LYS A 14 1.05 6.07 -5.77
N VAL A 15 0.44 5.84 -4.60
CA VAL A 15 1.09 5.08 -3.52
C VAL A 15 1.35 3.64 -3.92
N CYS A 16 0.38 2.96 -4.55
CA CYS A 16 0.58 1.59 -5.06
C CYS A 16 1.69 1.52 -6.12
N ALA A 17 1.76 2.50 -7.03
CA ALA A 17 2.82 2.56 -8.04
C ALA A 17 4.20 2.76 -7.39
N ALA A 18 4.32 3.68 -6.43
CA ALA A 18 5.55 3.90 -5.67
C ALA A 18 5.98 2.65 -4.87
N ALA A 19 5.02 1.90 -4.30
CA ALA A 19 5.31 0.65 -3.61
C ALA A 19 5.80 -0.43 -4.58
N PHE A 20 5.20 -0.52 -5.77
CA PHE A 20 5.59 -1.48 -6.81
C PHE A 20 7.03 -1.24 -7.30
N GLU A 21 7.43 0.01 -7.50
CA GLU A 21 8.82 0.39 -7.82
C GLU A 21 9.82 -0.04 -6.74
N ARG A 22 9.36 -0.16 -5.48
CA ARG A 22 10.15 -0.62 -4.33
C ARG A 22 10.03 -2.13 -4.08
N GLY A 23 9.39 -2.87 -4.98
CA GLY A 23 9.25 -4.32 -4.91
C GLY A 23 8.11 -4.84 -4.05
N LEU A 24 7.13 -4.00 -3.69
CA LEU A 24 5.93 -4.42 -2.96
C LEU A 24 4.69 -4.32 -3.86
N LEU A 25 4.05 -5.47 -4.12
CA LEU A 25 2.78 -5.51 -4.85
C LEU A 25 1.62 -5.13 -3.93
N MET A 26 0.84 -4.14 -4.35
CA MET A 26 -0.35 -3.67 -3.65
C MET A 26 -1.46 -3.39 -4.68
N GLU A 27 -2.71 -3.35 -4.22
CA GLU A 27 -3.87 -3.07 -5.05
C GLU A 27 -4.86 -2.16 -4.32
N THR A 28 -5.60 -1.34 -5.07
CA THR A 28 -6.66 -0.49 -4.56
C THR A 28 -8.01 -1.20 -4.49
N SER A 29 -8.96 -0.57 -3.78
CA SER A 29 -10.34 -1.00 -3.54
C SER A 29 -11.16 0.20 -3.05
N GLY A 30 -12.41 -0.04 -2.66
CA GLY A 30 -13.36 1.04 -2.39
C GLY A 30 -14.13 1.39 -3.67
N PRO A 31 -15.32 1.98 -3.54
CA PRO A 31 -16.14 2.40 -4.69
C PRO A 31 -15.38 3.34 -5.63
N ASP A 32 -14.45 4.15 -5.11
CA ASP A 32 -13.69 5.15 -5.87
C ASP A 32 -12.20 4.76 -6.02
N GLY A 33 -11.82 3.53 -5.63
CA GLY A 33 -10.43 3.07 -5.67
C GLY A 33 -9.54 3.69 -4.59
N GLU A 34 -10.13 4.30 -3.57
CA GLU A 34 -9.51 5.13 -2.54
C GLU A 34 -8.87 4.33 -1.38
N VAL A 35 -9.09 3.02 -1.32
CA VAL A 35 -8.58 2.17 -0.24
C VAL A 35 -7.52 1.20 -0.73
N VAL A 36 -6.30 1.29 -0.21
CA VAL A 36 -5.23 0.32 -0.48
C VAL A 36 -5.38 -0.89 0.43
N LYS A 37 -5.48 -2.10 -0.15
CA LYS A 37 -5.67 -3.37 0.59
C LYS A 37 -4.38 -3.81 1.30
N LEU A 38 -4.51 -4.38 2.51
CA LEU A 38 -3.42 -5.08 3.19
C LEU A 38 -3.77 -6.56 3.32
N LEU A 39 -3.28 -7.37 2.37
CA LEU A 39 -3.58 -8.80 2.26
C LEU A 39 -2.29 -9.61 2.08
N PRO A 40 -1.38 -9.63 3.07
CA PRO A 40 -0.19 -10.48 3.00
C PRO A 40 -0.58 -11.96 3.06
N ALA A 41 0.31 -12.84 2.61
CA ALA A 41 0.12 -14.28 2.75
C ALA A 41 0.01 -14.68 4.23
N LEU A 42 -0.81 -15.70 4.55
CA LEU A 42 -0.96 -16.17 5.94
C LEU A 42 0.32 -16.81 6.51
N THR A 43 1.29 -17.12 5.66
CA THR A 43 2.59 -17.72 6.01
C THR A 43 3.72 -16.70 6.10
N VAL A 44 3.42 -15.40 5.93
CA VAL A 44 4.40 -14.32 6.05
C VAL A 44 5.01 -14.31 7.46
N THR A 45 6.29 -14.04 7.55
CA THR A 45 6.99 -13.85 8.82
C THR A 45 6.86 -12.41 9.33
N ASP A 46 7.06 -12.21 10.64
CA ASP A 46 7.06 -10.86 11.22
C ASP A 46 8.11 -9.93 10.56
N ALA A 47 9.28 -10.48 10.21
CA ALA A 47 10.33 -9.72 9.52
C ALA A 47 9.90 -9.25 8.12
N GLU A 48 9.17 -10.09 7.37
CA GLU A 48 8.62 -9.72 6.06
C GLU A 48 7.48 -8.72 6.20
N ILE A 49 6.65 -8.82 7.25
CA ILE A 49 5.64 -7.80 7.59
C ILE A 49 6.32 -6.46 7.84
N ASP A 50 7.36 -6.42 8.67
CA ASP A 50 8.10 -5.19 8.99
C ASP A 50 8.74 -4.58 7.74
N GLN A 51 9.32 -5.40 6.86
CA GLN A 51 9.83 -4.95 5.57
C GLN A 51 8.73 -4.34 4.70
N GLY A 52 7.59 -5.02 4.56
CA GLY A 52 6.45 -4.56 3.77
C GLY A 52 5.89 -3.23 4.31
N LEU A 53 5.70 -3.13 5.62
CA LEU A 53 5.25 -1.90 6.28
C LEU A 53 6.26 -0.74 6.10
N GLY A 54 7.56 -1.05 6.10
CA GLY A 54 8.62 -0.09 5.77
C GLY A 54 8.45 0.49 4.36
N ILE A 55 8.25 -0.36 3.36
CA ILE A 55 8.02 0.05 1.97
C ILE A 55 6.74 0.88 1.84
N ILE A 56 5.65 0.49 2.52
CA ILE A 56 4.39 1.25 2.53
C ILE A 56 4.63 2.66 3.07
N ARG A 57 5.28 2.79 4.22
CA ARG A 57 5.58 4.08 4.85
C ARG A 57 6.40 4.97 3.91
N GLU A 58 7.44 4.43 3.29
CA GLU A 58 8.30 5.19 2.37
C GLU A 58 7.56 5.61 1.10
N SER A 59 6.65 4.78 0.59
CA SER A 59 5.84 5.06 -0.59
C SER A 59 4.84 6.18 -0.32
N VAL A 60 4.15 6.12 0.82
CA VAL A 60 3.24 7.20 1.27
C VAL A 60 4.00 8.50 1.46
N ALA A 61 5.14 8.46 2.16
CA ALA A 61 5.96 9.65 2.40
C ALA A 61 6.54 10.27 1.10
N ALA A 62 6.80 9.45 0.08
CA ALA A 62 7.27 9.95 -1.21
C ALA A 62 6.16 10.68 -2.00
N VAL A 63 4.92 10.21 -1.89
CA VAL A 63 3.77 10.76 -2.64
C VAL A 63 3.17 11.99 -1.96
N LEU A 64 3.21 12.08 -0.63
CA LEU A 64 2.63 13.20 0.14
C LEU A 64 3.57 14.40 0.38
N ARG A 65 4.74 14.43 -0.27
CA ARG A 65 5.70 15.54 -0.17
C ARG A 65 5.37 16.69 -1.09
#